data_AF-A0A1M6H0H1-F1
#
_entry.id   AF-A0A1M6H0H1-F1
#
_cell.length_a   1.000
_cell.length_b   1.000
_cell.length_c   1.000
_cell.angle_alpha   90.00
_cell.angle_beta   90.00
_cell.angle_gamma   90.00
#
_symmetry.space_group_name_H-M   'P 1'
#
loop_
_entity.id
_entity.type
_entity.pdbx_description
1 polymer ?
#
loop_
_entity_poly.entity_id
_entity_poly.type
_entity_poly.pdbx_seq_one_letter_code
_entity_poly.pdbx_strand_id
1 'polypeptide(L)' 'MSSASSCQPTKLNPIQVSLLHLFERGMSEEETLQLKRLMVKSYLEIMRQEAGRIDDERGYTAEDYEQMLNEPS' A
#
# COMPACT_ATOMS: atom_id res chain seq x y z
N MET A 1 31.72 1.93 30.04
CA MET A 1 30.73 2.12 28.96
C MET A 1 30.27 0.73 28.55
N SER A 2 29.15 0.25 29.08
CA SER A 2 28.68 -1.11 28.84
C SER A 2 27.55 -1.08 27.83
N SER A 3 27.81 -1.65 26.66
CA SER A 3 26.89 -1.80 25.54
C SER A 3 25.69 -2.63 25.98
N ALA A 4 24.49 -2.05 25.95
CA ALA A 4 23.25 -2.78 26.18
C ALA A 4 23.04 -3.77 25.02
N SER A 5 23.30 -5.06 25.27
CA SER A 5 22.91 -6.13 24.37
C SER A 5 21.39 -6.13 24.25
N SER A 6 20.87 -5.76 23.08
CA SER A 6 19.45 -5.85 22.78
C SER A 6 19.06 -7.33 22.74
N CYS A 7 18.26 -7.76 23.72
CA CYS A 7 17.66 -9.10 23.73
C CYS A 7 16.80 -9.27 22.47
N GLN A 8 17.36 -9.96 21.47
CA GLN A 8 16.59 -10.41 20.31
C GLN A 8 15.57 -11.45 20.80
N PRO A 9 14.26 -11.27 20.54
CA PRO A 9 13.27 -12.25 20.92
C PRO A 9 13.54 -13.56 20.18
N THR A 10 13.85 -14.63 20.91
CA THR A 10 14.08 -15.98 20.36
C THR A 10 12.79 -16.75 20.11
N LYS A 11 11.63 -16.18 20.47
CA LYS A 11 10.31 -16.77 20.25
C LYS A 11 9.39 -15.77 19.56
N LEU A 12 8.66 -16.28 18.58
CA LEU A 12 7.62 -15.51 17.91
C LEU A 12 6.47 -15.25 18.87
N ASN A 13 5.92 -14.04 18.82
CA ASN A 13 4.71 -13.70 19.57
C ASN A 13 3.48 -14.35 18.90
N PRO A 14 2.33 -14.43 19.60
CA PRO A 14 1.14 -15.09 19.08
C PRO A 14 0.67 -14.56 17.71
N ILE A 15 0.77 -13.25 17.47
CA ILE A 15 0.37 -12.63 16.20
C ILE A 15 1.32 -13.06 15.07
N GLN A 16 2.62 -13.10 15.34
CA GLN A 16 3.64 -13.55 14.39
C GLN A 16 3.43 -15.02 14.00
N VAL A 17 3.04 -15.87 14.96
CA VAL A 17 2.70 -17.27 14.70
C VAL A 17 1.41 -17.38 13.87
N SER A 18 0.38 -16.58 14.19
CA SER A 18 -0.86 -16.54 13.40
C SER A 18 -0.63 -16.09 11.96
N LEU A 19 0.28 -15.14 11.72
CA LEU A 19 0.68 -14.72 10.38
C LEU A 19 1.34 -15.87 9.60
N LEU A 20 2.22 -16.65 10.24
CA LEU A 20 2.85 -17.81 9.60
C LEU A 20 1.81 -18.90 9.25
N HIS A 21 0.85 -19.17 10.12
CA HIS A 21 -0.24 -20.10 9.81
C HIS A 21 -1.14 -19.60 8.68
N LEU A 22 -1.26 -18.29 8.51
CA LEU A 22 -1.97 -17.69 7.38
C LEU A 22 -1.27 -18.01 6.05
N PHE A 23 0.07 -18.07 6.03
CA PHE A 23 0.87 -18.44 4.87
C PHE A 23 0.94 -19.96 4.64
N GLU A 24 0.85 -20.76 5.71
CA GLU A 24 0.84 -22.23 5.65
C GLU A 24 -0.47 -22.77 5.05
N ARG A 25 -1.57 -22.02 5.20
CA ARG A 25 -2.84 -22.35 4.57
C ARG A 25 -2.81 -21.93 3.10
N GLY A 26 -2.74 -22.92 2.20
CA GLY A 26 -2.99 -22.69 0.79
C GLY A 26 -4.32 -21.99 0.61
N MET A 27 -4.31 -20.82 -0.05
CA MET A 27 -5.53 -20.13 -0.44
C MET A 27 -6.06 -20.79 -1.70
N SER A 28 -7.37 -21.06 -1.73
CA SER A 28 -8.06 -21.39 -2.97
C SER A 28 -7.91 -20.24 -3.99
N GLU A 29 -8.15 -20.52 -5.27
CA GLU A 29 -8.14 -19.49 -6.31
C GLU A 29 -9.15 -18.37 -6.01
N GLU A 30 -10.29 -18.71 -5.41
CA GLU A 30 -11.33 -17.76 -5.01
C GLU A 30 -10.87 -16.85 -3.86
N GLU A 31 -10.30 -17.42 -2.80
CA GLU A 31 -9.72 -16.65 -1.69
C GLU A 31 -8.59 -15.73 -2.18
N THR A 32 -7.75 -16.24 -3.09
CA THR A 32 -6.67 -15.46 -3.73
C THR A 32 -7.23 -14.30 -4.56
N LEU A 33 -8.30 -14.53 -5.33
CA LEU A 33 -8.94 -13.51 -6.13
C LEU A 33 -9.58 -12.43 -5.26
N GLN A 34 -10.21 -12.80 -4.15
CA GLN A 34 -10.76 -11.85 -3.18
C GLN A 34 -9.66 -10.97 -2.58
N LEU A 35 -8.53 -11.56 -2.18
CA LEU A 35 -7.40 -10.81 -1.63
C LEU A 35 -6.81 -9.84 -2.67
N LYS A 36 -6.63 -10.28 -3.92
CA LYS A 36 -6.18 -9.42 -5.03
C LYS A 36 -7.12 -8.23 -5.23
N ARG A 37 -8.44 -8.45 -5.22
CA ARG A 37 -9.43 -7.36 -5.35
C ARG A 37 -9.33 -6.36 -4.22
N LEU A 38 -9.16 -6.84 -2.98
CA LEU A 38 -8.99 -5.98 -1.81
C LEU A 38 -7.72 -5.14 -1.90
N MET A 39 -6.59 -5.74 -2.29
CA MET A 39 -5.34 -5.01 -2.52
C MET A 39 -5.48 -3.96 -3.61
N VAL A 40 -6.01 -4.33 -4.79
CA VAL A 40 -6.21 -3.39 -5.91
C VAL A 40 -7.10 -2.22 -5.49
N LYS A 41 -8.20 -2.48 -4.80
CA LYS A 41 -9.09 -1.43 -4.29
C LYS A 41 -8.36 -0.48 -3.35
N SER A 42 -7.60 -1.01 -2.38
CA SER A 42 -6.84 -0.21 -1.43
C SER A 42 -5.79 0.65 -2.12
N TYR A 43 -5.02 0.09 -3.05
CA TYR A 43 -3.99 0.85 -3.76
C TYR A 43 -4.59 1.91 -4.69
N LEU A 44 -5.74 1.64 -5.30
CA LEU A 44 -6.46 2.63 -6.10
C LEU A 44 -6.92 3.81 -5.23
N GLU A 45 -7.42 3.55 -4.03
CA GLU A 45 -7.83 4.60 -3.08
C GLU A 45 -6.63 5.45 -2.63
N ILE A 46 -5.50 4.82 -2.30
CA ILE A 46 -4.25 5.52 -1.95
C ILE A 46 -3.79 6.39 -3.14
N MET A 47 -3.80 5.84 -4.35
CA MET A 47 -3.39 6.57 -5.55
C MET A 47 -4.29 7.78 -5.83
N ARG A 48 -5.61 7.65 -5.63
CA ARG A 48 -6.56 8.75 -5.79
C ARG A 48 -6.34 9.85 -4.76
N GLN A 49 -6.08 9.48 -3.52
CA GLN A 49 -5.77 10.44 -2.46
C GLN A 49 -4.49 11.20 -2.76
N GLU A 50 -3.46 10.50 -3.23
CA GLU A 50 -2.19 11.12 -3.59
C GLU A 50 -2.32 12.03 -4.83
N ALA A 51 -3.09 11.61 -5.84
CA ALA A 51 -3.38 12.45 -6.99
C ALA A 51 -4.13 13.73 -6.59
N GLY A 52 -5.16 13.63 -5.74
CA GLY A 52 -5.86 14.79 -5.20
C GLY A 52 -4.94 15.69 -4.37
N ARG A 53 -4.05 15.11 -3.58
CA ARG A 53 -3.04 15.88 -2.82
C ARG A 53 -2.10 16.63 -3.75
N ILE A 54 -1.64 16.01 -4.84
CA ILE A 54 -0.77 16.67 -5.84
C ILE A 54 -1.52 17.78 -6.57
N ASP A 55 -2.78 17.57 -6.94
CA ASP A 55 -3.63 18.59 -7.57
C ASP A 55 -3.81 19.80 -6.63
N ASP A 56 -4.11 19.54 -5.35
CA ASP A 56 -4.26 20.57 -4.32
C ASP A 56 -2.93 21.30 -4.01
N GLU A 57 -1.80 20.59 -3.99
CA GLU A 57 -0.47 21.14 -3.69
C GLU A 57 0.16 21.91 -4.86
N ARG A 58 -0.13 21.51 -6.11
CA ARG A 58 0.39 22.18 -7.29
C ARG A 58 -0.55 23.25 -7.84
N GLY A 59 -1.81 23.27 -7.39
CA GLY A 59 -2.79 24.28 -7.78
C GLY A 59 -3.18 24.21 -9.27
N TYR A 60 -3.01 23.04 -9.90
CA TYR A 60 -3.41 22.87 -11.29
C TYR A 60 -4.93 22.93 -11.38
N THR A 61 -5.47 23.98 -12.01
CA THR A 61 -6.90 24.01 -12.34
C THR A 61 -7.17 23.09 -13.52
N ALA A 62 -8.44 22.70 -13.71
CA ALA A 62 -8.84 21.92 -14.89
C ALA A 62 -8.40 22.56 -16.21
N GLU A 63 -8.22 23.90 -16.23
CA GLU A 63 -7.69 24.66 -17.36
C GLU A 63 -6.20 24.39 -17.63
N ASP A 64 -5.36 24.17 -16.60
CA ASP A 64 -3.94 23.84 -16.78
C ASP A 64 -3.76 22.45 -17.42
N TYR A 65 -4.63 21.51 -17.03
CA TYR A 65 -4.67 20.18 -17.64
C TYR A 65 -5.12 20.24 -19.12
N GLU A 66 -6.10 21.07 -19.46
CA GLU A 66 -6.49 21.29 -20.86
C GLU A 66 -5.41 22.00 -21.67
N GLN A 67 -4.65 22.91 -21.06
CA GLN A 67 -3.53 23.57 -21.74
C GLN A 67 -2.41 22.58 -22.05
N MET A 68 -2.07 21.70 -21.11
CA MET A 68 -1.04 20.66 -21.28
C MET A 68 -1.46 19.55 -22.26
N LEU A 69 -2.76 19.25 -22.37
CA LEU A 69 -3.30 18.28 -23.34
C LEU A 69 -3.35 18.83 -24.78
N ASN A 70 -3.47 20.15 -24.91
CA ASN A 70 -3.60 20.85 -26.19
C ASN A 70 -2.31 21.55 -26.64
N GLU A 71 -1.22 21.47 -25.88
CA GLU A 71 0.10 21.90 -26.35
C GLU A 71 0.57 20.98 -27.48
N PRO A 72 0.83 21.50 -28.70
CA PRO A 72 1.37 20.69 -29.78
C PRO A 72 2.82 20.33 -29.47
N SER A 73 3.14 19.04 -29.53
CA SER A 73 4.51 18.49 -29.47
C SER A 73 5.43 19.06 -30.54
#